data_AF-A0A401U0N1-F1
#
_entry.id   AF-A0A401U0N1-F1
#
_cell.length_a   1.000
_cell.length_b   1.000
_cell.length_c   1.000
_cell.angle_alpha   90.00
_cell.angle_beta   90.00
_cell.angle_gamma   90.00
#
_symmetry.space_group_name_H-M   'P 1'
#
loop_
_entity.id
_entity.type
_entity.pdbx_description
1 polymer ?
#
loop_
_entity_poly.entity_id
_entity_poly.type
_entity_poly.pdbx_seq_one_letter_code
_entity_poly.pdbx_strand_id
1 'polypeptide(L)'
;FPELFTDYERRCADRTIRDWHPDAWEAIQGKRLKPGESHEKDRRAFERDHASDWIVISAIRCDQHAGMTECVATLGGDRAAPEQRRYLVPSDEYHVGRFGFVIDGARHRLYDGPSSFIGWNR
;
A
#
# COMPACT_ATOMS: atom_id res chain seq x y z
N PHE A 1 31.03 0.03 -21.69
CA PHE A 1 31.41 -1.32 -21.28
C PHE A 1 30.20 -2.22 -20.96
N PRO A 2 29.26 -2.49 -21.90
CA PRO A 2 28.19 -3.47 -21.68
C PRO A 2 28.67 -4.91 -21.40
N GLU A 3 29.82 -5.26 -21.95
CA GLU A 3 30.48 -6.58 -21.89
C GLU A 3 30.96 -6.97 -20.49
N LEU A 4 31.08 -6.02 -19.55
CA LEU A 4 31.48 -6.29 -18.17
C LEU A 4 30.35 -6.88 -17.31
N PHE A 5 29.11 -6.82 -17.79
CA PHE A 5 27.94 -7.32 -17.06
C PHE A 5 27.51 -8.69 -17.58
N THR A 6 27.31 -9.61 -16.65
CA THR A 6 26.69 -10.92 -16.86
C THR A 6 25.23 -10.77 -17.29
N ASP A 7 24.68 -11.81 -17.93
CA ASP A 7 23.25 -11.82 -18.28
C ASP A 7 22.34 -11.70 -17.07
N TYR A 8 22.78 -12.21 -15.90
CA TYR A 8 22.04 -12.06 -14.65
C TYR A 8 21.96 -10.59 -14.22
N GLU A 9 23.09 -9.87 -14.22
CA GLU A 9 23.13 -8.46 -13.84
C GLU A 9 22.31 -7.59 -14.79
N ARG A 10 22.37 -7.88 -16.10
CA ARG A 10 21.54 -7.19 -17.10
C ARG A 10 20.06 -7.42 -16.86
N ARG A 11 19.63 -8.66 -16.55
CA ARG A 11 18.23 -8.95 -16.20
C ARG A 11 17.78 -8.26 -14.92
N CYS A 12 18.63 -8.23 -13.90
CA CYS A 12 18.34 -7.53 -12.65
C CYS A 12 18.20 -6.02 -12.88
N ALA A 13 19.12 -5.41 -13.62
CA ALA A 13 19.06 -4.00 -13.97
C ALA A 13 17.80 -3.66 -14.78
N ASP A 14 17.49 -4.46 -15.80
CA ASP A 14 16.28 -4.28 -16.61
C ASP A 14 15.01 -4.36 -15.76
N ARG A 15 14.90 -5.36 -14.87
CA ARG A 15 13.77 -5.48 -13.93
C ARG A 15 13.66 -4.26 -13.02
N THR A 16 14.77 -3.82 -12.42
CA THR A 16 14.77 -2.65 -11.52
C THR A 16 14.30 -1.39 -12.23
N ILE A 17 14.80 -1.12 -13.45
CA ILE A 17 14.39 0.05 -14.22
C ILE A 17 12.91 -0.07 -14.62
N ARG A 18 12.47 -1.25 -15.04
CA ARG A 18 11.05 -1.50 -15.37
C ARG A 18 10.12 -1.27 -14.18
N ASP A 19 10.50 -1.76 -13.01
CA ASP A 19 9.68 -1.65 -11.80
C ASP A 19 9.64 -0.23 -11.23
N TRP A 20 10.76 0.51 -11.22
CA TRP A 20 10.89 1.79 -10.51
C TRP A 20 10.98 3.03 -11.40
N HIS A 21 11.42 2.87 -12.65
CA HIS A 21 11.49 3.93 -13.65
C HIS A 21 10.75 3.54 -14.95
N PRO A 22 9.47 3.14 -14.84
CA PRO A 22 8.75 2.58 -15.97
C PRO A 22 8.65 3.52 -17.17
N ASP A 23 8.45 4.82 -16.95
CA ASP A 23 8.33 5.78 -18.06
C ASP A 23 9.64 5.86 -18.88
N ALA A 24 10.79 5.83 -18.20
CA ALA A 24 12.09 5.79 -18.84
C ALA A 24 12.33 4.44 -19.55
N TRP A 25 11.93 3.33 -18.91
CA TRP A 25 11.99 2.00 -19.51
C TRP A 25 11.16 1.93 -20.80
N GLU A 26 9.92 2.42 -20.78
CA GLU A 26 9.02 2.44 -21.94
C GLU A 26 9.57 3.32 -23.07
N ALA A 27 10.16 4.47 -22.73
CA ALA A 27 10.79 5.36 -23.71
C ALA A 27 12.02 4.72 -24.39
N ILE A 28 12.87 4.02 -23.61
CA ILE A 28 14.05 3.34 -24.13
C ILE A 28 13.66 2.12 -24.98
N GLN A 29 12.65 1.35 -24.55
CA GLN A 29 12.24 0.11 -25.20
C GLN A 29 11.21 0.30 -26.32
N GLY A 30 10.58 1.48 -26.41
CA GLY A 30 9.50 1.77 -27.35
C GLY A 30 8.24 0.93 -27.13
N LYS A 31 8.03 0.41 -25.91
CA LYS A 31 6.92 -0.50 -25.56
C LYS A 31 6.22 0.00 -24.32
N ARG A 32 4.89 -0.21 -24.25
CA ARG A 32 4.10 0.07 -23.06
C ARG A 32 3.97 -1.16 -22.18
N LEU A 33 4.15 -0.96 -20.88
CA LEU A 33 3.95 -1.91 -19.81
C LEU A 33 2.46 -2.06 -19.50
N LYS A 34 2.04 -3.30 -19.28
CA LYS A 34 0.69 -3.69 -18.86
C LYS A 34 0.55 -3.63 -17.34
N PRO A 35 -0.70 -3.67 -16.82
CA PRO A 35 -0.91 -3.89 -15.39
C PRO A 35 -0.16 -5.13 -14.90
N GLY A 36 0.54 -5.02 -13.76
CA GLY A 36 1.35 -6.09 -13.19
C GLY A 36 2.81 -6.12 -13.67
N GLU A 37 3.18 -5.36 -14.70
CA GLU A 37 4.54 -5.40 -15.28
C GLU A 37 5.50 -4.35 -14.69
N SER A 38 5.01 -3.47 -13.81
CA SER A 38 5.82 -2.47 -13.11
C SER A 38 5.22 -2.11 -11.76
N HIS A 39 6.04 -2.24 -10.71
CA HIS A 39 5.67 -1.82 -9.36
C HIS A 39 5.17 -0.37 -9.29
N GLU A 40 5.90 0.57 -9.89
CA GLU A 40 5.57 2.00 -9.81
C GLU A 40 4.30 2.36 -10.60
N LYS A 41 4.06 1.77 -11.78
CA LYS A 41 2.79 2.02 -12.51
C LYS A 41 1.60 1.42 -11.77
N ASP A 42 1.75 0.22 -11.22
CA ASP A 42 0.71 -0.43 -10.44
C ASP A 42 0.40 0.39 -9.17
N ARG A 43 1.42 0.90 -8.47
CA ARG A 43 1.29 1.79 -7.32
C ARG A 43 0.49 3.05 -7.69
N ARG A 44 0.89 3.74 -8.76
CA ARG A 44 0.19 4.95 -9.25
C ARG A 44 -1.26 4.67 -9.63
N ALA A 45 -1.53 3.50 -10.22
CA ALA A 45 -2.89 3.09 -10.55
C ALA A 45 -3.74 2.88 -9.30
N PHE A 46 -3.21 2.15 -8.32
CA PHE A 46 -3.86 1.95 -7.03
C PHE A 46 -4.14 3.28 -6.32
N GLU A 47 -3.16 4.17 -6.22
CA GLU A 47 -3.32 5.49 -5.58
C GLU A 47 -4.39 6.34 -6.27
N ARG A 48 -4.45 6.34 -7.60
CA ARG A 48 -5.48 7.06 -8.35
C ARG A 48 -6.86 6.46 -8.11
N ASP A 49 -6.98 5.15 -8.21
CA ASP A 49 -8.27 4.45 -8.14
C ASP A 49 -8.85 4.49 -6.71
N HIS A 50 -7.98 4.59 -5.68
CA HIS A 50 -8.33 4.66 -4.27
C HIS A 50 -8.12 6.03 -3.62
N ALA A 51 -7.99 7.10 -4.42
CA ALA A 51 -7.74 8.45 -3.92
C ALA A 51 -8.82 8.98 -2.95
N SER A 52 -10.04 8.44 -3.04
CA SER A 52 -11.18 8.79 -2.18
C SER A 52 -11.56 7.70 -1.18
N ASP A 53 -10.73 6.66 -1.05
CA ASP A 53 -10.98 5.57 -0.12
C ASP A 53 -10.13 5.72 1.15
N TRP A 54 -10.59 5.11 2.24
CA TRP A 54 -9.81 5.03 3.49
C TRP A 54 -8.83 3.88 3.39
N ILE A 55 -7.53 4.18 3.37
CA ILE A 55 -6.45 3.19 3.25
C ILE A 55 -5.70 3.11 4.56
N VAL A 56 -5.49 1.89 5.06
CA VAL A 56 -4.80 1.63 6.32
C VAL A 56 -3.33 2.02 6.21
N ILE A 57 -2.88 2.88 7.13
CA ILE A 57 -1.49 3.34 7.25
C ILE A 57 -0.77 2.70 8.45
N SER A 58 -1.51 2.23 9.45
CA SER A 58 -1.00 1.57 10.65
C SER A 58 -2.03 0.59 11.18
N ALA A 59 -1.58 -0.53 11.74
CA ALA A 59 -2.47 -1.53 12.31
C ALA A 59 -1.85 -2.21 13.52
N ILE A 60 -2.69 -2.60 14.48
CA ILE A 60 -2.31 -3.36 15.66
C ILE A 60 -3.42 -4.34 16.02
N ARG A 61 -3.08 -5.50 16.59
CA ARG A 61 -4.10 -6.39 17.14
C ARG A 61 -4.79 -5.67 18.31
N CYS A 62 -6.12 -5.67 18.32
CA CYS A 62 -6.90 -4.97 19.33
C CYS A 62 -7.03 -5.84 20.58
N ASP A 63 -6.57 -5.34 21.72
CA ASP A 63 -6.69 -6.06 23.00
C ASP A 63 -8.11 -5.97 23.58
N GLN A 64 -8.83 -4.90 23.24
CA GLN A 64 -10.19 -4.61 23.71
C GLN A 64 -11.26 -5.40 22.95
N HIS A 65 -10.95 -5.84 21.72
CA HIS A 65 -11.86 -6.58 20.85
C HIS A 65 -11.16 -7.83 20.31
N ALA A 66 -11.36 -8.96 21.00
CA ALA A 66 -10.77 -10.24 20.61
C ALA A 66 -11.12 -10.61 19.16
N GLY A 67 -10.10 -10.99 18.40
CA GLY A 67 -10.25 -11.36 16.98
C GLY A 67 -10.32 -10.16 16.03
N MET A 68 -10.11 -8.93 16.52
CA MET A 68 -10.07 -7.72 15.70
C MET A 68 -8.66 -7.12 15.62
N THR A 69 -8.40 -6.47 14.50
CA THR A 69 -7.26 -5.60 14.26
C THR A 69 -7.76 -4.15 14.25
N GLU A 70 -7.17 -3.31 15.09
CA GLU A 70 -7.36 -1.86 15.08
C GLU A 70 -6.51 -1.26 13.97
N CYS A 71 -7.16 -0.69 12.96
CA CYS A 71 -6.53 -0.09 11.79
C CYS A 71 -6.72 1.43 11.80
N VAL A 72 -5.62 2.18 11.73
CA VAL A 72 -5.63 3.62 11.45
C VAL A 72 -5.55 3.80 9.95
N ALA A 73 -6.49 4.55 9.38
CA ALA A 73 -6.58 4.82 7.95
C ALA A 73 -6.67 6.31 7.66
N THR A 74 -6.16 6.69 6.48
CA THR A 74 -6.27 8.04 5.92
C THR A 74 -6.89 7.98 4.53
N LEU A 75 -7.50 9.09 4.10
CA LEU A 75 -8.03 9.21 2.75
C LEU A 75 -6.89 9.12 1.73
N GLY A 76 -6.99 8.22 0.76
CA GLY A 76 -5.95 7.97 -0.25
C GLY A 76 -4.66 7.34 0.31
N GLY A 77 -4.60 7.01 1.61
CA GLY A 77 -3.41 6.42 2.24
C GLY A 77 -2.25 7.37 2.47
N ASP A 78 -2.47 8.69 2.34
CA ASP A 78 -1.46 9.70 2.67
C ASP A 78 -1.21 9.70 4.18
N ARG A 79 0.00 9.32 4.59
CA ARG A 79 0.41 9.27 6.01
C ARG A 79 0.53 10.65 6.64
N ALA A 80 0.68 11.69 5.83
CA ALA A 80 0.72 13.08 6.29
C ALA A 80 -0.67 13.72 6.35
N ALA A 81 -1.73 13.01 5.94
CA ALA A 81 -3.09 13.53 5.98
C ALA A 81 -3.48 13.91 7.43
N PRO A 82 -4.11 15.08 7.63
CA PRO A 82 -4.50 15.54 8.97
C PRO A 82 -5.67 14.74 9.53
N GLU A 83 -6.57 14.24 8.69
CA GLU A 83 -7.69 13.42 9.11
C GLU A 83 -7.29 11.95 9.11
N GLN A 84 -7.34 11.33 10.30
CA GLN A 84 -7.16 9.91 10.50
C GLN A 84 -8.42 9.33 11.13
N ARG A 85 -8.81 8.13 10.70
CA ARG A 85 -9.91 7.38 11.30
C ARG A 85 -9.44 6.00 11.72
N ARG A 86 -10.04 5.50 12.79
CA ARG A 86 -9.78 4.15 13.29
C ARG A 86 -10.93 3.24 12.94
N TYR A 87 -10.59 2.02 12.56
CA TYR A 87 -11.52 0.96 12.20
C TYR A 87 -11.15 -0.33 12.91
N LEU A 88 -12.14 -1.15 13.20
CA LEU A 88 -11.94 -2.54 13.56
C LEU A 88 -12.20 -3.41 12.34
N VAL A 89 -11.17 -4.16 11.97
CA VAL A 89 -11.18 -5.14 10.88
C VAL A 89 -11.02 -6.53 11.49
N PRO A 90 -11.79 -7.54 11.08
CA PRO A 90 -11.54 -8.93 11.49
C PRO A 90 -10.07 -9.31 11.24
N SER A 91 -9.41 -9.90 12.23
CA SER A 91 -7.96 -10.18 12.14
C SER A 91 -7.60 -11.21 11.07
N ASP A 92 -8.53 -12.07 10.67
CA ASP A 92 -8.40 -13.02 9.57
C ASP A 92 -8.56 -12.36 8.19
N GLU A 93 -9.24 -11.21 8.13
CA GLU A 93 -9.40 -10.40 6.92
C GLU A 93 -8.21 -9.46 6.72
N TYR A 94 -7.69 -8.86 7.80
CA TYR A 94 -6.59 -7.90 7.69
C TYR A 94 -5.27 -8.57 7.26
N HIS A 95 -4.72 -8.11 6.15
CA HIS A 95 -3.39 -8.44 5.69
C HIS A 95 -2.75 -7.20 5.06
N VAL A 96 -1.44 -7.04 5.24
CA VAL A 96 -0.71 -5.97 4.54
C VAL A 96 -0.67 -6.30 3.05
N GLY A 97 -1.50 -5.59 2.27
CA GLY A 97 -1.52 -5.70 0.83
C GLY A 97 -0.28 -5.06 0.18
N ARG A 98 -0.08 -5.30 -1.12
CA ARG A 98 1.07 -4.76 -1.87
C ARG A 98 1.16 -3.23 -1.83
N PHE A 99 0.01 -2.54 -1.87
CA PHE A 99 -0.07 -1.07 -1.86
C PHE A 99 -0.87 -0.50 -0.67
N GLY A 100 -1.36 -1.38 0.21
CA GLY A 100 -2.22 -1.00 1.34
C GLY A 100 -3.40 -1.94 1.50
N PHE A 101 -4.20 -1.68 2.52
CA PHE A 101 -5.48 -2.33 2.77
C PHE A 101 -6.58 -1.27 2.74
N VAL A 102 -7.58 -1.47 1.88
CA VAL A 102 -8.70 -0.52 1.72
C VAL A 102 -9.81 -0.90 2.69
N ILE A 103 -10.30 0.07 3.44
CA ILE A 103 -11.41 -0.10 4.36
C ILE A 103 -12.73 -0.24 3.58
N ASP A 104 -13.50 -1.26 3.90
CA ASP A 104 -14.88 -1.43 3.44
C ASP A 104 -15.83 -0.83 4.49
N GLY A 105 -16.39 0.34 4.20
CA GLY A 105 -17.27 1.06 5.13
C GLY A 105 -18.58 0.33 5.48
N ALA A 106 -18.98 -0.70 4.72
CA ALA A 106 -20.15 -1.50 5.04
C ALA A 106 -19.83 -2.64 6.03
N ARG A 107 -18.56 -3.03 6.15
CA ARG A 107 -18.11 -4.19 6.95
C ARG A 107 -17.21 -3.81 8.12
N HIS A 108 -16.35 -2.81 7.94
CA HIS A 108 -15.36 -2.39 8.92
C HIS A 108 -15.92 -1.27 9.78
N ARG A 109 -15.94 -1.51 11.09
CA ARG A 109 -16.61 -0.62 12.04
C ARG A 109 -15.69 0.53 12.46
N LEU A 110 -16.15 1.76 12.38
CA LEU A 110 -15.47 2.90 13.01
C LEU A 110 -15.24 2.67 14.51
N TYR A 111 -14.08 3.12 15.01
CA TYR A 111 -13.66 2.83 16.37
C TYR A 111 -13.10 4.04 17.12
N ASP A 112 -13.89 4.54 18.08
CA ASP A 112 -13.52 5.67 18.94
C ASP A 112 -13.21 5.25 20.39
N GLY A 113 -13.03 3.94 20.63
CA GLY A 113 -12.76 3.37 21.96
C GLY A 113 -11.29 3.48 22.39
N PRO A 114 -10.94 2.88 23.54
CA PRO A 114 -9.54 2.80 24.00
C PRO A 114 -8.65 2.16 22.94
N SER A 115 -7.47 2.71 22.70
CA SER A 115 -6.56 2.19 21.68
C SER A 115 -5.55 1.21 22.27
N SER A 116 -5.14 0.21 21.48
CA SER A 116 -3.96 -0.60 21.77
C SER A 116 -2.65 0.06 21.29
N PHE A 117 -2.69 1.16 20.54
CA PHE A 117 -1.49 1.90 20.16
C PHE A 117 -0.85 2.59 21.37
N ILE A 118 0.46 2.37 21.56
CA ILE A 118 1.24 2.99 22.64
C ILE A 118 1.24 4.51 22.47
N GLY A 119 0.89 5.23 23.54
CA GLY A 119 0.89 6.70 23.56
C GLY A 119 -0.35 7.34 22.95
N TRP A 120 -1.35 6.56 22.53
CA TRP A 120 -2.62 7.08 22.02
C TRP A 120 -3.51 7.53 23.18
N ASN A 121 -3.39 8.80 23.58
CA ASN A 121 -4.32 9.45 24.52
C ASN A 121 -5.31 10.31 23.72
N ARG A 122 -6.59 10.11 24.03
CA ARG A 122 -7.73 10.78 23.38
C ARG A 122 -7.72 12.28 23.59
#